data_AF-A0A967YBJ6-F1
#
_entry.id   AF-A0A967YBJ6-F1
#
_cell.length_a   1.000
_cell.length_b   1.000
_cell.length_c   1.000
_cell.angle_alpha   90.00
_cell.angle_beta   90.00
_cell.angle_gamma   90.00
#
_symmetry.space_group_name_H-M   'P 1'
#
loop_
_entity.id
_entity.type
_entity.pdbx_description
1 polymer ?
#
loop_
_entity_poly.entity_id
_entity_poly.type
_entity_poly.pdbx_seq_one_letter_code
_entity_poly.pdbx_strand_id
1 'polypeptide(L)'
;MHLSLRSGLILLLMILSLITLPACAKQTRVEKTETKTETQTEINQAEIDRQKELEAERQRKEAEQRRFRAAKTQFMVEDIYFKKGSYRLQPEARTILYRKAEFLKKYPQVSVIIEGHTDERGSRETNIAFG
;
A
#
# COMPACT_ATOMS: atom_id res chain seq x y z
N MET A 1 19.88 -48.38 32.82
CA MET A 1 21.01 -47.50 33.18
C MET A 1 22.05 -47.29 32.06
N HIS A 2 21.93 -47.94 30.89
CA HIS A 2 22.88 -47.75 29.76
C HIS A 2 22.53 -46.60 28.80
N LEU A 3 21.31 -46.05 28.88
CA LEU A 3 20.84 -45.00 27.97
C LEU A 3 21.26 -43.60 28.44
N SER A 4 21.27 -43.34 29.75
CA SER A 4 21.76 -42.08 30.34
C SER A 4 23.29 -41.92 30.25
N LEU A 5 24.04 -43.03 30.24
CA LEU A 5 25.50 -43.02 30.12
C LEU A 5 25.96 -42.73 28.67
N ARG A 6 25.19 -43.19 27.68
CA ARG A 6 25.43 -42.91 26.26
C ARG A 6 25.13 -41.46 25.89
N SER A 7 24.05 -40.89 26.43
CA SER A 7 23.71 -39.48 26.23
C SER A 7 24.74 -38.53 26.86
N GLY A 8 25.29 -38.89 28.02
CA GLY A 8 26.37 -38.12 28.67
C GLY A 8 27.68 -38.16 27.89
N LEU A 9 28.04 -39.31 27.31
CA LEU A 9 29.25 -39.45 26.50
C LEU A 9 29.15 -38.65 25.18
N ILE A 10 27.98 -38.64 24.54
CA ILE A 10 27.75 -37.85 23.32
C ILE A 10 27.80 -36.35 23.61
N LEU A 11 27.25 -35.91 24.75
CA LEU A 11 27.31 -34.50 25.17
C LEU A 11 28.75 -34.08 25.50
N LEU A 12 29.54 -34.96 26.14
CA LEU A 12 30.96 -34.72 26.44
C LEU A 12 31.80 -34.60 25.16
N LEU A 13 31.56 -35.45 24.16
CA LEU A 13 32.27 -35.44 22.87
C LEU A 13 31.90 -34.22 22.01
N MET A 14 30.66 -33.73 22.10
CA MET A 14 30.20 -32.49 21.43
C MET A 14 30.80 -31.21 22.05
N ILE A 15 31.09 -31.22 23.34
CA ILE A 15 31.74 -30.07 24.01
C ILE A 15 33.24 -30.07 23.73
N LEU A 16 33.87 -31.25 23.63
CA LEU A 16 35.29 -31.39 23.33
C LEU A 16 35.65 -30.98 21.88
N SER A 17 34.71 -31.12 20.94
CA SER A 17 34.89 -30.67 19.55
C SER A 17 34.81 -29.15 19.37
N LEU A 18 34.28 -28.42 20.36
CA LEU A 18 34.18 -26.96 20.34
C LEU A 18 35.49 -26.25 20.76
N ILE A 19 36.51 -27.00 21.19
CA ILE A 19 37.79 -26.47 21.72
C ILE A 19 38.89 -26.41 20.65
N THR A 20 38.70 -26.97 19.44
CA THR A 20 39.75 -26.92 18.40
C THR A 20 39.47 -25.82 17.36
N LEU A 21 39.66 -24.56 17.75
CA LEU A 21 39.92 -23.47 16.81
C LEU A 21 41.40 -23.54 16.38
N PRO A 22 41.74 -23.57 15.08
CA PRO A 22 43.11 -23.31 14.65
C PRO A 22 43.41 -21.82 14.89
N ALA A 23 44.37 -21.55 15.75
CA ALA A 23 44.95 -20.23 15.94
C ALA A 23 45.61 -19.77 14.63
N CYS A 24 45.01 -18.79 13.95
CA CYS A 24 45.62 -18.15 12.80
C CYS A 24 46.64 -17.12 13.31
N ALA A 25 47.93 -17.45 13.24
CA ALA A 25 49.03 -16.52 13.44
C ALA A 25 49.74 -16.30 12.10
N LYS A 26 49.57 -15.14 11.47
CA LYS A 26 50.65 -14.54 10.67
C LYS A 26 50.45 -13.05 10.41
N GLN A 27 51.54 -12.35 10.67
CA GLN A 27 51.78 -10.91 10.66
C GLN A 27 52.25 -10.45 9.28
N THR A 28 51.78 -9.31 8.77
CA THR A 28 52.63 -8.34 8.06
C THR A 28 52.01 -6.94 8.13
N ARG A 29 52.90 -5.98 8.37
CA ARG A 29 52.71 -4.56 8.65
C ARG A 29 52.71 -3.75 7.35
N VAL A 30 51.82 -2.75 7.29
CA VAL A 30 51.84 -1.49 6.52
C VAL A 30 51.79 -1.58 4.99
N GLU A 31 50.65 -1.16 4.40
CA GLU A 31 50.64 -0.24 3.25
C GLU A 31 49.29 0.50 3.11
N LYS A 32 49.34 1.82 3.38
CA LYS A 32 48.51 2.93 2.87
C LYS A 32 46.97 2.75 2.78
N THR A 33 46.28 3.05 3.89
CA THR A 33 44.84 3.35 3.90
C THR A 33 44.60 4.79 4.37
N GLU A 34 44.88 5.78 3.53
CA GLU A 34 44.49 7.19 3.80
C GLU A 34 43.86 7.87 2.58
N THR A 35 43.38 7.13 1.58
CA THR A 35 42.72 7.75 0.40
C THR A 35 41.61 6.86 -0.17
N LYS A 36 40.72 6.36 0.70
CA LYS A 36 39.46 5.71 0.27
C LYS A 36 38.27 6.00 1.20
N THR A 37 38.51 6.44 2.43
CA THR A 37 37.47 6.58 3.46
C THR A 37 36.52 7.77 3.23
N GLU A 38 36.99 8.86 2.63
CA GLU A 38 36.16 10.06 2.41
C GLU A 38 35.16 9.85 1.24
N THR A 39 35.60 9.26 0.13
CA THR A 39 34.76 9.08 -1.07
C THR A 39 33.68 8.00 -0.91
N GLN A 40 33.92 6.96 -0.10
CA GLN A 40 32.95 5.86 0.07
C GLN A 40 31.82 6.16 1.07
N THR A 41 32.03 7.08 2.00
CA THR A 41 31.00 7.46 2.98
C THR A 41 29.97 8.43 2.37
N GLU A 42 30.43 9.37 1.55
CA GLU A 42 29.57 10.35 0.88
C GLU A 42 28.71 9.74 -0.25
N ILE A 43 29.26 8.80 -1.03
CA ILE A 43 28.51 8.09 -2.09
C ILE A 43 27.40 7.21 -1.48
N ASN A 44 27.67 6.52 -0.37
CA ASN A 44 26.67 5.69 0.31
C ASN A 44 25.58 6.53 0.98
N GLN A 45 25.94 7.67 1.56
CA GLN A 45 24.97 8.57 2.19
C GLN A 45 24.05 9.23 1.15
N ALA A 46 24.62 9.71 0.03
CA ALA A 46 23.85 10.27 -1.08
C ALA A 46 22.89 9.24 -1.69
N GLU A 47 23.29 7.97 -1.78
CA GLU A 47 22.42 6.90 -2.27
C GLU A 47 21.29 6.58 -1.29
N ILE A 48 21.58 6.50 0.01
CA ILE A 48 20.57 6.28 1.05
C ILE A 48 19.54 7.41 1.04
N ASP A 49 19.95 8.67 0.88
CA ASP A 49 19.03 9.80 0.89
C ASP A 49 18.17 9.84 -0.38
N ARG A 50 18.72 9.47 -1.54
CA ARG A 50 17.93 9.24 -2.76
C ARG A 50 16.90 8.12 -2.57
N GLN A 51 17.27 7.01 -1.93
CA GLN A 51 16.34 5.91 -1.68
C GLN A 51 15.20 6.34 -0.75
N LYS A 52 15.50 7.07 0.33
CA LYS A 52 14.47 7.61 1.24
C LYS A 52 13.51 8.57 0.53
N GLU A 53 14.01 9.42 -0.36
CA GLU A 53 13.17 10.34 -1.14
C GLU A 53 12.25 9.57 -2.10
N LEU A 54 12.80 8.59 -2.84
CA LEU A 54 12.01 7.71 -3.72
C LEU A 54 10.95 6.93 -2.95
N GLU A 55 11.29 6.40 -1.77
CA GLU A 55 10.34 5.71 -0.89
C GLU A 55 9.24 6.65 -0.39
N ALA A 56 9.61 7.87 0.03
CA ALA A 56 8.64 8.87 0.46
C ALA A 56 7.71 9.29 -0.69
N GLU A 57 8.23 9.44 -1.91
CA GLU A 57 7.43 9.72 -3.09
C GLU A 57 6.47 8.57 -3.42
N ARG A 58 6.96 7.31 -3.39
CA ARG A 58 6.13 6.12 -3.57
C ARG A 58 4.99 6.08 -2.56
N GLN A 59 5.30 6.29 -1.28
CA GLN A 59 4.30 6.31 -0.22
C GLN A 59 3.26 7.42 -0.42
N ARG A 60 3.67 8.61 -0.88
CA ARG A 60 2.74 9.71 -1.21
C ARG A 60 1.82 9.33 -2.35
N LYS A 61 2.37 8.80 -3.46
CA LYS A 61 1.60 8.32 -4.61
C LYS A 61 0.61 7.23 -4.22
N GLU A 62 1.02 6.27 -3.40
CA GLU A 62 0.14 5.21 -2.89
C GLU A 62 -0.94 5.77 -1.96
N ALA A 63 -0.62 6.72 -1.09
CA ALA A 63 -1.61 7.38 -0.23
C ALA A 63 -2.65 8.16 -1.05
N GLU A 64 -2.21 8.89 -2.07
CA GLU A 64 -3.08 9.60 -2.99
C GLU A 64 -3.97 8.62 -3.77
N GLN A 65 -3.40 7.55 -4.34
CA GLN A 65 -4.16 6.52 -5.03
C GLN A 65 -5.19 5.85 -4.12
N ARG A 66 -4.83 5.54 -2.86
CA ARG A 66 -5.78 4.99 -1.89
C ARG A 66 -6.93 5.94 -1.61
N ARG A 67 -6.63 7.24 -1.41
CA ARG A 67 -7.65 8.28 -1.21
C ARG A 67 -8.57 8.41 -2.42
N PHE A 68 -8.00 8.44 -3.63
CA PHE A 68 -8.77 8.47 -4.86
C PHE A 68 -9.67 7.24 -5.01
N ARG A 69 -9.13 6.04 -4.80
CA ARG A 69 -9.89 4.78 -4.87
C ARG A 69 -11.05 4.76 -3.88
N ALA A 70 -10.81 5.13 -2.62
CA ALA A 70 -11.87 5.18 -1.60
C ALA A 70 -12.97 6.18 -1.97
N ALA A 71 -12.59 7.39 -2.40
CA ALA A 71 -13.55 8.41 -2.83
C ALA A 71 -14.33 7.97 -4.09
N LYS A 72 -13.66 7.30 -5.04
CA LYS A 72 -14.30 6.74 -6.23
C LYS A 72 -15.30 5.63 -5.87
N THR A 73 -14.94 4.73 -4.96
CA THR A 73 -15.86 3.70 -4.48
C THR A 73 -17.11 4.32 -3.86
N GLN A 74 -16.94 5.32 -3.00
CA GLN A 74 -18.08 6.03 -2.40
C GLN A 74 -18.93 6.75 -3.45
N PHE A 75 -18.31 7.33 -4.48
CA PHE A 75 -19.03 7.93 -5.61
C PHE A 75 -19.88 6.90 -6.37
N MET A 76 -19.37 5.68 -6.59
CA MET A 76 -20.04 4.66 -7.41
C MET A 76 -21.14 3.89 -6.70
N VAL A 77 -21.02 3.65 -5.38
CA VAL A 77 -21.95 2.78 -4.64
C VAL A 77 -23.25 3.48 -4.25
N GLU A 78 -23.26 4.80 -4.21
CA GLU A 78 -24.39 5.56 -3.68
C GLU A 78 -25.32 6.05 -4.78
N ASP A 79 -26.53 5.49 -4.86
CA ASP A 79 -27.53 5.89 -5.85
C ASP A 79 -28.39 7.08 -5.40
N ILE A 80 -29.01 7.75 -6.37
CA ILE A 80 -29.97 8.82 -6.13
C ILE A 80 -31.37 8.27 -6.37
N TYR A 81 -32.16 8.17 -5.30
CA TYR A 81 -33.53 7.65 -5.36
C TYR A 81 -34.58 8.75 -5.49
N PHE A 82 -35.70 8.39 -6.12
CA PHE A 82 -36.84 9.27 -6.36
C PHE A 82 -38.13 8.73 -5.73
N LYS A 83 -39.11 9.61 -5.53
CA LYS A 83 -40.47 9.17 -5.18
C LYS A 83 -41.13 8.52 -6.40
N LYS A 84 -42.06 7.61 -6.14
CA LYS A 84 -42.90 6.98 -7.18
C LYS A 84 -43.50 8.04 -8.11
N GLY A 85 -43.33 7.85 -9.43
CA GLY A 85 -43.91 8.72 -10.46
C GLY A 85 -43.36 10.15 -10.48
N SER A 86 -42.14 10.37 -10.00
CA SER A 86 -41.55 11.70 -9.89
C SER A 86 -40.08 11.67 -10.27
N TYR A 87 -39.64 12.67 -11.03
CA TYR A 87 -38.22 12.98 -11.28
C TYR A 87 -37.70 14.10 -10.37
N ARG A 88 -38.53 14.58 -9.42
CA ARG A 88 -38.16 15.68 -8.52
C ARG A 88 -37.24 15.17 -7.42
N LEU A 89 -36.04 15.77 -7.33
CA LEU A 89 -35.08 15.48 -6.27
C LEU A 89 -35.60 15.93 -4.90
N GLN A 90 -35.63 14.97 -3.96
CA GLN A 90 -35.87 15.20 -2.54
C GLN A 90 -34.63 15.82 -1.86
N PRO A 91 -34.77 16.44 -0.67
CA PRO A 91 -33.63 17.03 0.04
C PRO A 91 -32.45 16.06 0.23
N GLU A 92 -32.71 14.80 0.56
CA GLU A 92 -31.70 13.76 0.78
C GLU A 92 -30.94 13.45 -0.52
N ALA A 93 -31.70 13.30 -1.62
CA ALA A 93 -31.16 13.09 -2.97
C ALA A 93 -30.27 14.26 -3.43
N ARG A 94 -30.64 15.50 -3.09
CA ARG A 94 -29.82 16.69 -3.38
C ARG A 94 -28.51 16.66 -2.61
N THR A 95 -28.53 16.26 -1.33
CA THR A 95 -27.31 16.13 -0.52
C THR A 95 -26.32 15.14 -1.13
N ILE A 96 -26.82 13.98 -1.60
CA ILE A 96 -26.00 12.98 -2.30
C ILE A 96 -25.44 13.58 -3.60
N LEU A 97 -26.28 14.24 -4.39
CA LEU A 97 -25.86 14.88 -5.64
C LEU A 97 -24.77 15.94 -5.41
N TYR A 98 -24.88 16.76 -4.37
CA TYR A 98 -23.84 17.73 -4.02
C TYR A 98 -22.51 17.06 -3.70
N ARG A 99 -22.50 15.99 -2.90
CA ARG A 99 -21.26 15.24 -2.62
C ARG A 99 -20.65 14.64 -3.88
N LYS A 100 -21.48 14.11 -4.79
CA LYS A 100 -21.02 13.61 -6.10
C LYS A 100 -20.44 14.72 -6.96
N ALA A 101 -21.07 15.90 -6.99
CA ALA A 101 -20.56 17.06 -7.71
C ALA A 101 -19.20 17.54 -7.16
N GLU A 102 -19.05 17.59 -5.83
CA GLU A 102 -17.77 17.95 -5.20
C GLU A 102 -16.66 16.94 -5.53
N PHE A 103 -16.97 15.65 -5.61
CA PHE A 103 -16.03 14.63 -6.08
C PHE A 103 -15.55 14.91 -7.51
N LEU A 104 -16.47 15.22 -8.44
CA LEU A 104 -16.12 15.50 -9.84
C LEU A 104 -15.32 16.80 -9.99
N LYS A 105 -15.64 17.84 -9.20
CA LYS A 105 -14.81 19.07 -9.16
C LYS A 105 -13.39 18.79 -8.66
N LYS A 106 -13.25 17.91 -7.67
CA LYS A 106 -11.95 17.53 -7.12
C LYS A 106 -11.12 16.68 -8.08
N TYR A 107 -11.76 15.86 -8.91
CA TYR A 107 -11.11 14.97 -9.86
C TYR A 107 -11.62 15.22 -11.30
N PRO A 108 -11.25 16.35 -11.92
CA PRO A 108 -11.77 16.76 -13.23
C PRO A 108 -11.42 15.81 -14.38
N GLN A 109 -10.44 14.92 -14.19
CA GLN A 109 -10.09 13.85 -15.13
C GLN A 109 -11.12 12.71 -15.17
N VAL A 110 -12.05 12.64 -14.21
CA VAL A 110 -13.07 11.59 -14.15
C VAL A 110 -14.24 11.98 -15.05
N SER A 111 -14.51 11.15 -16.05
CA SER A 111 -15.74 11.19 -16.84
C SER A 111 -16.77 10.20 -16.30
N VAL A 112 -18.04 10.54 -16.38
CA VAL A 112 -19.15 9.71 -15.88
C VAL A 112 -20.27 9.60 -16.91
N ILE A 113 -20.99 8.49 -16.84
CA ILE A 113 -22.27 8.29 -17.54
C ILE A 113 -23.35 8.35 -16.48
N ILE A 114 -24.45 9.05 -16.78
CA ILE A 114 -25.61 9.16 -15.90
C ILE A 114 -26.72 8.32 -16.54
N GLU A 115 -27.19 7.33 -15.82
CA GLU A 115 -28.26 6.43 -16.24
C GLU A 115 -29.42 6.56 -15.23
N GLY A 116 -30.65 6.67 -15.75
CA GLY A 116 -31.84 6.59 -14.92
C GLY A 116 -32.53 5.25 -15.12
N HIS A 117 -33.12 4.76 -14.03
CA HIS A 117 -33.81 3.48 -13.97
C HIS A 117 -35.18 3.71 -13.35
N THR A 118 -36.19 3.08 -13.92
CA THR A 118 -37.52 3.02 -13.32
C THR A 118 -37.79 1.63 -12.78
N ASP A 119 -38.78 1.52 -11.90
CA ASP A 119 -39.31 0.21 -11.54
C ASP A 119 -40.12 -0.40 -12.71
N GLU A 120 -40.55 -1.64 -12.57
CA GLU A 120 -41.30 -2.37 -13.58
C GLU A 120 -42.79 -1.96 -13.67
N ARG A 121 -43.24 -1.01 -12.85
CA ARG A 121 -44.67 -0.70 -12.71
C ARG A 121 -45.07 0.40 -13.69
N GLY A 122 -46.03 0.11 -14.57
CA GLY A 122 -46.57 1.07 -15.54
C GLY A 122 -46.35 0.63 -16.99
N SER A 123 -46.50 1.57 -17.93
CA SER A 123 -46.21 1.30 -19.35
C SER A 123 -44.72 1.49 -19.63
N ARG A 124 -44.19 0.76 -20.63
CA ARG A 124 -42.79 0.88 -21.05
C ARG A 124 -42.48 2.30 -21.51
N GLU A 125 -43.42 2.91 -22.24
CA GLU A 125 -43.30 4.25 -22.80
C GLU A 125 -43.20 5.30 -21.69
N THR A 126 -43.99 5.16 -20.63
CA THR A 126 -43.91 6.02 -19.44
C THR A 126 -42.59 5.83 -18.70
N ASN A 127 -42.14 4.59 -18.55
CA ASN A 127 -40.88 4.28 -17.86
C ASN A 127 -39.66 4.85 -18.59
N ILE A 128 -39.63 4.79 -19.93
CA ILE A 128 -38.58 5.43 -20.73
C ILE A 128 -38.58 6.96 -20.58
N ALA A 129 -39.75 7.58 -20.41
CA ALA A 129 -39.85 9.03 -20.22
C ALA A 129 -39.38 9.50 -18.82
N PHE A 130 -39.36 8.62 -17.82
CA PHE A 130 -38.90 8.92 -16.46
C PHE A 130 -37.47 8.48 -16.17
N GLY A 131 -36.93 7.53 -16.95
CA GLY A 131 -35.56 7.05 -16.86
C GLY A 131 -34.53 8.00 -17.45
#